data_AF-A0A7L4P6H4-F1
#
_entry.id   AF-A0A7L4P6H4-F1
#
_cell.length_a   1.000
_cell.length_b   1.000
_cell.length_c   1.000
_cell.angle_alpha   90.00
_cell.angle_beta   90.00
_cell.angle_gamma   90.00
#
_symmetry.space_group_name_H-M   'P 1'
#
loop_
_entity.id
_entity.type
_entity.pdbx_description
1 polymer ?
#
loop_
_entity_poly.entity_id
_entity_poly.type
_entity_poly.pdbx_seq_one_letter_code
_entity_poly.pdbx_strand_id
1 'polypeptide(L)'
;MNIKTIHLENWKKFINPVEIQLEEGINVLYGPNESGKTTLIDSIITTFYSKHTSNSQKIKSLKPWGTSLHPRSSITFTKNNHQYRITKGFHEKKSLLEKMDQGSWIKIAEGDQADKKLIQLVGGQIAPRGDTKPEYWGLGQSLWMVQGNPIIQEELNDETVSSMQKMVNATIESDDEKKVLREIRSRFMENFSPVKKELKKKSQLGRLKDEINSLKSELDLSNSKIRKKETLIRSLEDNQILVEKIQGNLETAKKEKTQLEREVEEAHEHQRNREKLENEIEKLKKEFESSKERSEEIEKAKSEIKRIIESNNAIKLRLEPLKAELDKLNKKMDDDNTAIRNLDEQINIHLDEKKNSRHCPHCGY
;
A
#
# COMPACT_ATOMS: atom_id res chain seq x y z
N MET A 1 -55.88 3.95 -39.23
CA MET A 1 -54.95 3.26 -40.15
C MET A 1 -55.24 1.79 -40.00
N ASN A 2 -55.39 1.04 -41.09
CA ASN A 2 -55.66 -0.40 -41.02
C ASN A 2 -54.72 -1.16 -41.97
N ILE A 3 -53.98 -2.14 -41.47
CA ILE A 3 -53.07 -2.96 -42.30
C ILE A 3 -53.92 -4.05 -42.96
N LYS A 4 -53.81 -4.19 -44.28
CA LYS A 4 -54.59 -5.16 -45.07
C LYS A 4 -53.76 -6.36 -45.50
N THR A 5 -52.51 -6.15 -45.88
CA THR A 5 -51.67 -7.25 -46.38
C THR A 5 -50.22 -7.04 -45.96
N ILE A 6 -49.57 -8.12 -45.53
CA ILE A 6 -48.15 -8.17 -45.22
C ILE A 6 -47.52 -9.23 -46.13
N HIS A 7 -46.60 -8.79 -46.98
CA HIS A 7 -45.83 -9.67 -47.85
C HIS A 7 -44.37 -9.65 -47.41
N LEU A 8 -43.79 -10.83 -47.17
CA LEU A 8 -42.39 -10.99 -46.75
C LEU A 8 -41.68 -11.97 -47.68
N GLU A 9 -40.45 -11.62 -48.06
CA GLU A 9 -39.58 -12.44 -48.88
C GLU A 9 -38.17 -12.42 -48.28
N ASN A 10 -37.52 -13.59 -48.21
CA ASN A 10 -36.18 -13.75 -47.64
C ASN A 10 -36.05 -13.09 -46.25
N TRP A 11 -37.05 -13.24 -45.39
CA TRP A 11 -37.16 -12.51 -44.11
C TRP A 11 -37.07 -13.44 -42.91
N LYS A 12 -35.90 -13.50 -42.27
CA LYS A 12 -35.55 -14.45 -41.19
C LYS A 12 -35.91 -15.88 -41.61
N LYS A 13 -36.98 -16.43 -41.01
CA LYS A 13 -37.48 -17.79 -41.29
C LYS A 13 -38.40 -17.88 -42.52
N PHE A 14 -38.89 -16.76 -43.04
CA PHE A 14 -39.70 -16.73 -44.26
C PHE A 14 -38.78 -16.65 -45.47
N ILE A 15 -38.16 -17.79 -45.81
CA ILE A 15 -37.26 -17.90 -46.98
C ILE A 15 -38.07 -17.76 -48.26
N ASN A 16 -39.15 -18.54 -48.38
CA ASN A 16 -40.09 -18.42 -49.49
C ASN A 16 -41.03 -17.23 -49.28
N PRO A 17 -41.48 -16.56 -50.36
CA PRO A 17 -42.46 -15.48 -50.27
C PRO A 17 -43.72 -15.92 -49.53
N VAL A 18 -44.14 -15.12 -48.55
CA VAL A 18 -45.39 -15.32 -47.82
C VAL A 18 -46.22 -14.05 -47.90
N GLU A 19 -47.52 -14.22 -48.14
CA GLU A 19 -48.50 -13.14 -48.07
C GLU A 19 -49.54 -13.46 -47.00
N ILE A 20 -49.77 -12.50 -46.11
CA ILE A 20 -50.75 -12.60 -45.03
C ILE A 20 -51.74 -11.46 -45.19
N GLN A 21 -52.99 -11.83 -45.40
CA GLN A 21 -54.12 -10.91 -45.48
C GLN A 21 -54.73 -10.76 -44.08
N LEU A 22 -54.96 -9.51 -43.67
CA LEU A 22 -55.59 -9.17 -42.41
C LEU A 22 -56.99 -8.62 -42.68
N GLU A 23 -57.93 -9.08 -41.87
CA GLU A 23 -59.32 -8.67 -41.94
C GLU A 23 -59.59 -7.46 -41.02
N GLU A 24 -60.80 -6.91 -41.12
CA GLU A 24 -61.24 -5.87 -40.19
C GLU A 24 -61.54 -6.45 -38.82
N GLY A 25 -61.27 -5.68 -37.77
CA GLY A 25 -61.45 -6.12 -36.38
C GLY A 25 -60.24 -6.87 -35.83
N ILE A 26 -60.50 -7.87 -34.98
CA ILE A 26 -59.47 -8.56 -34.20
C ILE A 26 -58.94 -9.75 -34.99
N ASN A 27 -57.65 -9.71 -35.33
CA ASN A 27 -56.96 -10.80 -36.02
C ASN A 27 -56.17 -11.63 -35.01
N VAL A 28 -56.41 -12.94 -34.94
CA VAL A 28 -55.70 -13.86 -34.02
C VAL A 28 -54.67 -14.69 -34.78
N LEU A 29 -53.38 -14.45 -34.52
CA LEU A 29 -52.28 -15.23 -35.08
C LEU A 29 -51.96 -16.42 -34.17
N TYR A 30 -52.34 -17.63 -34.58
CA TYR A 30 -52.06 -18.85 -33.82
C TYR A 30 -51.03 -19.74 -34.53
N GLY A 31 -50.34 -20.59 -33.76
CA GLY A 31 -49.41 -21.58 -34.26
C GLY A 31 -48.36 -21.99 -33.22
N PRO A 32 -47.56 -23.03 -33.46
CA PRO A 32 -46.50 -23.47 -32.55
C PRO A 32 -45.46 -22.38 -32.25
N ASN A 33 -44.66 -22.56 -31.20
CA ASN A 33 -43.47 -21.72 -31.01
C ASN A 33 -42.58 -21.82 -32.27
N GLU A 34 -41.87 -20.73 -32.57
CA GLU A 34 -41.02 -20.62 -33.77
C GLU A 34 -41.79 -20.64 -35.11
N SER A 35 -43.13 -20.67 -35.10
CA SER A 35 -43.96 -20.51 -36.29
C SER A 35 -43.87 -19.11 -36.93
N GLY A 36 -43.16 -18.17 -36.30
CA GLY A 36 -42.80 -16.88 -36.89
C GLY A 36 -43.77 -15.76 -36.65
N LYS A 37 -44.70 -15.94 -35.72
CA LYS A 37 -45.63 -14.88 -35.26
C LYS A 37 -44.87 -13.61 -34.85
N THR A 38 -43.86 -13.74 -33.99
CA THR A 38 -43.05 -12.59 -33.56
C THR A 38 -42.30 -11.96 -34.74
N THR A 39 -41.73 -12.77 -35.64
CA THR A 39 -41.07 -12.29 -36.86
C THR A 39 -42.01 -11.50 -37.76
N LEU A 40 -43.25 -11.96 -37.92
CA LEU A 40 -44.28 -11.27 -38.69
C LEU A 40 -44.62 -9.92 -38.07
N ILE A 41 -44.89 -9.89 -36.77
CA ILE A 41 -45.22 -8.64 -36.06
C ILE A 41 -44.04 -7.66 -36.10
N ASP A 42 -42.81 -8.15 -35.89
CA ASP A 42 -41.57 -7.37 -36.01
C ASP A 42 -41.39 -6.79 -37.42
N SER A 43 -41.85 -7.49 -38.45
CA SER A 43 -41.73 -7.04 -39.84
C SER A 43 -42.51 -5.75 -40.10
N ILE A 44 -43.64 -5.56 -39.42
CA ILE A 44 -44.46 -4.34 -39.54
C ILE A 44 -43.67 -3.15 -39.02
N ILE A 45 -43.15 -3.25 -37.79
CA ILE A 45 -42.34 -2.20 -37.16
C ILE A 45 -41.12 -1.90 -38.03
N THR A 46 -40.43 -2.94 -38.47
CA THR A 46 -39.20 -2.79 -39.25
C THR A 46 -39.47 -2.15 -40.61
N THR A 47 -40.56 -2.50 -41.28
CA THR A 47 -40.94 -1.92 -42.57
C THR A 47 -41.38 -0.47 -42.42
N PHE A 48 -42.13 -0.12 -41.37
CA PHE A 48 -42.60 1.26 -41.17
C PHE A 48 -41.50 2.18 -40.65
N TYR A 49 -40.74 1.76 -39.65
CA TYR A 49 -39.90 2.68 -38.84
C TYR A 49 -38.39 2.53 -39.04
N SER A 50 -37.91 1.51 -39.77
CA SER A 50 -36.49 1.45 -40.12
C SER A 50 -36.22 2.17 -41.43
N LYS A 51 -35.17 2.99 -41.46
CA LYS A 51 -34.70 3.63 -42.69
C LYS A 51 -34.28 2.57 -43.72
N HIS A 52 -34.68 2.74 -44.97
CA HIS A 52 -34.35 1.78 -46.04
C HIS A 52 -32.84 1.63 -46.30
N THR A 53 -32.04 2.64 -45.96
CA THR A 53 -30.56 2.60 -46.02
C THR A 53 -29.90 2.10 -44.74
N SER A 54 -30.68 1.64 -43.75
CA SER A 54 -30.12 1.25 -42.46
C SER A 54 -29.24 0.00 -42.58
N ASN A 55 -28.06 0.06 -41.96
CA ASN A 55 -27.11 -1.05 -41.84
C ASN A 55 -26.98 -1.56 -40.40
N SER A 56 -28.02 -1.34 -39.60
CA SER A 56 -28.06 -1.70 -38.20
C SER A 56 -28.09 -3.22 -37.98
N GLN A 57 -27.81 -3.66 -36.76
CA GLN A 57 -27.70 -5.09 -36.46
C GLN A 57 -29.04 -5.81 -36.65
N LYS A 58 -30.17 -5.16 -36.34
CA LYS A 58 -31.52 -5.71 -36.62
C LYS A 58 -31.75 -5.92 -38.12
N ILE A 59 -31.32 -5.00 -38.98
CA ILE A 59 -31.49 -5.14 -40.42
C ILE A 59 -30.59 -6.25 -40.97
N LYS A 60 -29.35 -6.34 -40.50
CA LYS A 60 -28.43 -7.44 -40.86
C LYS A 60 -28.98 -8.81 -40.44
N SER A 61 -29.66 -8.90 -39.29
CA SER A 61 -30.25 -10.14 -38.79
C SER A 61 -31.57 -10.54 -39.47
N LEU A 62 -32.12 -9.72 -40.37
CA LEU A 62 -33.25 -10.11 -41.21
C LEU A 62 -32.87 -11.15 -42.26
N LYS A 63 -31.58 -11.22 -42.60
CA LYS A 63 -31.08 -12.19 -43.59
C LYS A 63 -31.33 -13.62 -43.10
N PRO A 64 -31.91 -14.52 -43.92
CA PRO A 64 -32.05 -15.92 -43.56
C PRO A 64 -30.69 -16.55 -43.32
N TRP A 65 -30.57 -17.31 -42.23
CA TRP A 65 -29.31 -17.89 -41.81
C TRP A 65 -28.71 -18.80 -42.89
N GLY A 66 -27.39 -18.70 -43.13
CA GLY A 66 -26.68 -19.50 -44.12
C GLY A 66 -26.93 -19.11 -45.59
N THR A 67 -27.66 -18.04 -45.87
CA THR A 67 -28.00 -17.64 -47.25
C THR A 67 -27.29 -16.34 -47.68
N SER A 68 -27.24 -16.10 -48.99
CA SER A 68 -26.89 -14.80 -49.59
C SER A 68 -28.12 -13.93 -49.90
N LEU A 69 -29.33 -14.43 -49.63
CA LEU A 69 -30.60 -13.81 -50.00
C LEU A 69 -30.84 -12.46 -49.31
N HIS A 70 -31.62 -11.60 -49.93
CA HIS A 70 -31.85 -10.22 -49.47
C HIS A 70 -33.29 -10.01 -49.01
N PRO A 71 -33.50 -9.57 -47.75
CA PRO A 71 -34.83 -9.41 -47.18
C PRO A 71 -35.60 -8.29 -47.85
N ARG A 72 -36.85 -8.59 -48.23
CA ARG A 72 -37.80 -7.65 -48.80
C ARG A 72 -39.14 -7.78 -48.09
N SER A 73 -39.79 -6.64 -47.92
CA SER A 73 -41.15 -6.59 -47.38
C SER A 73 -42.01 -5.63 -48.19
N SER A 74 -43.31 -5.93 -48.25
CA SER A 74 -44.33 -5.02 -48.77
C SER A 74 -45.52 -5.04 -47.83
N ILE A 75 -45.99 -3.86 -47.41
CA ILE A 75 -47.16 -3.74 -46.55
C ILE A 75 -48.19 -2.84 -47.24
N THR A 76 -49.40 -3.37 -47.37
CA THR A 76 -50.56 -2.65 -47.87
C THR A 76 -51.43 -2.24 -46.68
N PHE A 77 -51.79 -0.96 -46.61
CA PHE A 77 -52.60 -0.41 -45.51
C PHE A 77 -53.52 0.71 -45.99
N THR A 78 -54.58 0.99 -45.24
CA THR A 78 -55.51 2.09 -45.48
C THR A 78 -55.36 3.22 -44.47
N LYS A 79 -55.44 4.46 -44.94
CA LYS A 79 -55.43 5.68 -44.13
C LYS A 79 -56.27 6.74 -44.84
N ASN A 80 -57.16 7.40 -44.10
CA ASN A 80 -58.04 8.46 -44.63
C ASN A 80 -58.78 8.03 -45.92
N ASN A 81 -59.37 6.84 -45.91
CA ASN A 81 -60.07 6.21 -47.05
C ASN A 81 -59.23 6.00 -48.33
N HIS A 82 -57.91 6.09 -48.24
CA HIS A 82 -57.00 5.74 -49.32
C HIS A 82 -56.18 4.51 -48.97
N GLN A 83 -55.88 3.69 -49.98
CA GLN A 83 -55.04 2.52 -49.86
C GLN A 83 -53.61 2.84 -50.32
N TYR A 84 -52.64 2.47 -49.51
CA TYR A 84 -51.22 2.70 -49.73
C TYR A 84 -50.47 1.37 -49.68
N ARG A 85 -49.33 1.31 -50.38
CA ARG A 85 -48.40 0.19 -50.32
C ARG A 85 -46.99 0.72 -50.14
N ILE A 86 -46.30 0.24 -49.11
CA ILE A 86 -44.87 0.50 -48.91
C ILE A 86 -44.10 -0.77 -49.21
N THR A 87 -43.13 -0.70 -50.12
CA THR A 87 -42.17 -1.78 -50.39
C THR A 87 -40.78 -1.37 -49.92
N LYS A 88 -40.13 -2.19 -49.08
CA LYS A 88 -38.74 -1.99 -48.65
C LYS A 88 -37.85 -3.17 -49.00
N GLY A 89 -36.67 -2.87 -49.53
CA GLY A 89 -35.58 -3.81 -49.75
C GLY A 89 -34.30 -3.22 -49.16
N PHE A 90 -33.85 -3.75 -48.01
CA PHE A 90 -32.76 -3.13 -47.25
C PHE A 90 -31.38 -3.30 -47.91
N HIS A 91 -31.18 -4.38 -48.66
CA HIS A 91 -29.96 -4.57 -49.44
C HIS A 91 -29.91 -3.63 -50.66
N GLU A 92 -31.02 -3.58 -51.41
CA GLU A 92 -31.19 -2.72 -52.60
C GLU A 92 -31.24 -1.23 -52.24
N LYS A 93 -31.34 -0.89 -50.95
CA LYS A 93 -31.67 0.46 -50.47
C LYS A 93 -32.92 0.99 -51.17
N LYS A 94 -33.94 0.14 -51.26
CA LYS A 94 -35.20 0.44 -51.89
C LYS A 94 -36.23 0.81 -50.85
N SER A 95 -36.86 1.97 -51.04
CA SER A 95 -38.12 2.35 -50.38
C SER A 95 -39.03 2.88 -51.48
N LEU A 96 -40.19 2.27 -51.67
CA LEU A 96 -41.16 2.68 -52.69
C LEU A 96 -42.53 2.78 -52.04
N LEU A 97 -43.07 3.99 -52.01
CA LEU A 97 -44.41 4.25 -51.51
C LEU A 97 -45.36 4.47 -52.69
N GLU A 98 -46.44 3.72 -52.71
CA GLU A 98 -47.47 3.74 -53.76
C GLU A 98 -48.84 4.01 -53.15
N LYS A 99 -49.74 4.61 -53.94
CA LYS A 99 -51.14 4.85 -53.60
C LYS A 99 -52.01 4.18 -54.65
N MET A 100 -53.06 3.49 -54.21
CA MET A 100 -54.07 2.95 -55.13
C MET A 100 -54.91 4.10 -55.67
N ASP A 101 -55.04 4.17 -56.99
CA ASP A 101 -55.91 5.10 -57.68
C ASP A 101 -56.53 4.41 -58.90
N GLN A 102 -57.86 4.47 -59.01
CA GLN A 102 -58.63 3.85 -60.10
C GLN A 102 -58.23 2.39 -60.44
N GLY A 103 -57.89 1.59 -59.42
CA GLY A 103 -57.53 0.18 -59.58
C GLY A 103 -56.06 -0.09 -59.94
N SER A 104 -55.22 0.95 -60.03
CA SER A 104 -53.78 0.83 -60.28
C SER A 104 -52.93 1.44 -59.17
N TRP A 105 -51.75 0.87 -58.94
CA TRP A 105 -50.78 1.41 -58.00
C TRP A 105 -49.95 2.52 -58.63
N ILE A 106 -50.10 3.74 -58.13
CA ILE A 106 -49.33 4.90 -58.57
C ILE A 106 -48.20 5.15 -57.58
N LYS A 107 -46.96 5.29 -58.08
CA LYS A 107 -45.80 5.65 -57.26
C LYS A 107 -45.93 7.08 -56.76
N ILE A 108 -45.89 7.28 -55.44
CA ILE A 108 -46.04 8.61 -54.82
C ILE A 108 -44.75 9.15 -54.19
N ALA A 109 -43.79 8.28 -53.89
CA ALA A 109 -42.43 8.65 -53.50
C ALA A 109 -41.50 7.43 -53.53
N GLU A 110 -40.19 7.69 -53.60
CA GLU A 110 -39.13 6.68 -53.51
C GLU A 110 -37.97 7.13 -52.59
N GLY A 111 -37.15 6.17 -52.15
CA GLY A 111 -35.98 6.40 -51.31
C GLY A 111 -36.30 7.14 -50.02
N ASP A 112 -35.52 8.17 -49.69
CA ASP A 112 -35.69 8.97 -48.47
C ASP A 112 -37.06 9.68 -48.42
N GLN A 113 -37.64 10.04 -49.57
CA GLN A 113 -38.95 10.69 -49.61
C GLN A 113 -40.08 9.71 -49.32
N ALA A 114 -39.95 8.44 -49.74
CA ALA A 114 -40.91 7.39 -49.38
C ALA A 114 -40.92 7.15 -47.88
N ASP A 115 -39.74 7.06 -47.27
CA ASP A 115 -39.58 6.90 -45.82
C ASP A 115 -40.22 8.08 -45.06
N LYS A 116 -39.95 9.33 -45.46
CA LYS A 116 -40.54 10.53 -44.83
C LYS A 116 -42.06 10.57 -44.97
N LYS A 117 -42.61 10.35 -46.17
CA LYS A 117 -44.06 10.35 -46.40
C LYS A 117 -44.76 9.22 -45.67
N LEU A 118 -44.14 8.04 -45.58
CA LEU A 118 -44.67 6.92 -44.81
C LEU A 118 -44.86 7.32 -43.35
N ILE A 119 -43.85 7.91 -42.72
CA ILE A 119 -43.94 8.39 -41.33
C ILE A 119 -45.05 9.43 -41.15
N GLN A 120 -45.22 10.36 -42.09
CA GLN A 120 -46.34 11.32 -42.04
C GLN A 120 -47.72 10.62 -42.07
N LEU A 121 -47.84 9.47 -42.74
CA LEU A 121 -49.08 8.69 -42.82
C LEU A 121 -49.34 7.85 -41.57
N VAL A 122 -48.30 7.17 -41.06
CA VAL A 122 -48.42 6.19 -39.97
C VAL A 122 -48.21 6.81 -38.58
N GLY A 123 -47.58 7.99 -38.49
CA GLY A 123 -47.17 8.65 -37.25
C GLY A 123 -45.79 8.20 -36.77
N GLY A 124 -45.20 8.90 -35.81
CA GLY A 124 -43.87 8.55 -35.27
C GLY A 124 -42.71 9.18 -36.05
N GLN A 125 -41.53 8.57 -35.99
CA GLN A 125 -40.28 9.14 -36.49
C GLN A 125 -39.35 8.06 -37.06
N ILE A 126 -38.39 8.45 -37.90
CA ILE A 126 -37.29 7.57 -38.30
C ILE A 126 -36.10 7.85 -37.39
N ALA A 127 -35.51 6.78 -36.85
CA ALA A 127 -34.29 6.89 -36.07
C ALA A 127 -33.18 7.57 -36.89
N PRO A 128 -32.53 8.63 -36.37
CA PRO A 128 -31.50 9.36 -37.11
C PRO A 128 -30.25 8.49 -37.35
N ARG A 129 -29.97 7.53 -36.45
CA ARG A 129 -28.90 6.53 -36.58
C ARG A 129 -29.34 5.21 -35.96
N GLY A 130 -28.89 4.11 -36.55
CA GLY A 130 -29.03 2.77 -35.98
C GLY A 130 -30.43 2.17 -36.11
N ASP A 131 -30.75 1.27 -35.17
CA ASP A 131 -32.02 0.55 -35.12
C ASP A 131 -33.18 1.44 -34.70
N THR A 132 -34.37 1.14 -35.23
CA THR A 132 -35.60 1.74 -34.72
C THR A 132 -35.89 1.27 -33.29
N LYS A 133 -36.37 2.18 -32.46
CA LYS A 133 -36.64 2.01 -31.02
C LYS A 133 -38.08 2.42 -30.71
N PRO A 134 -38.68 1.93 -29.61
CA PRO A 134 -40.06 2.25 -29.24
C PRO A 134 -40.39 3.75 -29.23
N GLU A 135 -39.45 4.60 -28.79
CA GLU A 135 -39.58 6.06 -28.78
C GLU A 135 -39.87 6.69 -30.17
N TYR A 136 -39.57 5.98 -31.26
CA TYR A 136 -39.80 6.43 -32.64
C TYR A 136 -41.07 5.86 -33.27
N TRP A 137 -41.79 4.95 -32.61
CA TRP A 137 -42.92 4.23 -33.23
C TRP A 137 -44.25 4.98 -33.16
N GLY A 138 -44.26 6.21 -32.67
CA GLY A 138 -45.49 6.98 -32.43
C GLY A 138 -46.45 6.19 -31.54
N LEU A 139 -47.73 6.11 -31.93
CA LEU A 139 -48.73 5.28 -31.25
C LEU A 139 -48.34 3.79 -31.15
N GLY A 140 -47.49 3.32 -32.06
CA GLY A 140 -46.96 1.97 -32.00
C GLY A 140 -46.18 1.69 -30.70
N GLN A 141 -45.60 2.71 -30.05
CA GLN A 141 -44.91 2.60 -28.76
C GLN A 141 -45.80 1.97 -27.68
N SER A 142 -47.12 2.18 -27.75
CA SER A 142 -48.06 1.74 -26.72
C SER A 142 -49.03 0.67 -27.19
N LEU A 143 -49.25 0.56 -28.51
CA LEU A 143 -50.10 -0.48 -29.10
C LEU A 143 -49.34 -1.80 -29.30
N TRP A 144 -48.01 -1.77 -29.43
CA TRP A 144 -47.20 -2.97 -29.50
C TRP A 144 -46.80 -3.48 -28.11
N MET A 145 -47.50 -4.53 -27.66
CA MET A 145 -47.08 -5.29 -26.48
C MET A 145 -46.41 -6.59 -26.92
N VAL A 146 -45.11 -6.72 -26.63
CA VAL A 146 -44.40 -8.00 -26.75
C VAL A 146 -44.56 -8.74 -25.43
N GLN A 147 -45.38 -9.80 -25.47
CA GLN A 147 -45.52 -10.87 -24.48
C GLN A 147 -45.22 -10.49 -23.00
N GLY A 148 -46.28 -10.16 -22.26
CA GLY A 148 -46.30 -10.26 -20.79
C GLY A 148 -45.81 -9.06 -19.98
N ASN A 149 -45.17 -8.05 -20.60
CA ASN A 149 -44.82 -6.82 -19.90
C ASN A 149 -45.55 -5.61 -20.52
N PRO A 150 -46.37 -4.87 -19.76
CA PRO A 150 -46.94 -3.62 -20.25
C PRO A 150 -45.81 -2.59 -20.40
N ILE A 151 -45.38 -2.37 -21.64
CA ILE A 151 -44.43 -1.31 -22.00
C ILE A 151 -45.24 -0.02 -22.25
N ILE A 152 -45.96 0.48 -21.24
CA ILE A 152 -46.08 1.94 -21.19
C ILE A 152 -44.74 2.37 -20.60
N GLN A 153 -43.76 2.65 -21.47
CA GLN A 153 -42.49 3.24 -21.04
C GLN A 153 -42.81 4.44 -20.16
N GLU A 154 -42.06 4.62 -19.08
CA GLU A 154 -42.25 5.73 -18.12
C GLU A 154 -42.23 7.10 -18.84
N GLU A 155 -41.62 7.16 -20.03
CA GLU A 155 -41.57 8.32 -20.91
C GLU A 155 -42.18 7.99 -22.29
N LEU A 156 -43.49 8.16 -22.43
CA LEU A 156 -44.11 8.30 -23.75
C LEU A 156 -43.68 9.64 -24.36
N ASN A 157 -43.37 9.66 -25.65
CA ASN A 157 -43.06 10.92 -26.32
C ASN A 157 -44.32 11.82 -26.41
N ASP A 158 -44.14 13.14 -26.45
CA ASP A 158 -45.25 14.11 -26.43
C ASP A 158 -46.24 13.93 -27.61
N GLU A 159 -45.76 13.43 -28.76
CA GLU A 159 -46.58 13.14 -29.95
C GLU A 159 -47.53 11.96 -29.70
N THR A 160 -47.03 10.88 -29.09
CA THR A 160 -47.79 9.70 -28.68
C THR A 160 -48.84 10.08 -27.64
N VAL A 161 -48.46 10.86 -26.62
CA VAL A 161 -49.38 11.35 -25.59
C VAL A 161 -50.50 12.19 -26.20
N SER A 162 -50.16 13.16 -27.06
CA SER A 162 -51.16 13.99 -27.75
C SER A 162 -52.08 13.13 -28.63
N SER A 163 -51.53 12.14 -29.33
CA SER A 163 -52.31 11.26 -30.21
C SER A 163 -53.27 10.37 -29.42
N MET A 164 -52.83 9.83 -28.29
CA MET A 164 -53.70 9.09 -27.36
C MET A 164 -54.81 9.97 -26.79
N GLN A 165 -54.48 11.20 -26.36
CA GLN A 165 -55.50 12.14 -25.86
C GLN A 165 -56.57 12.43 -26.91
N LYS A 166 -56.16 12.63 -28.17
CA LYS A 166 -57.10 12.80 -29.29
C LYS A 166 -57.96 11.56 -29.52
N MET A 167 -57.36 10.37 -29.46
CA MET A 167 -58.10 9.11 -29.62
C MET A 167 -59.11 8.89 -28.50
N VAL A 168 -58.70 9.03 -27.23
CA VAL A 168 -59.58 8.91 -26.08
C VAL A 168 -60.74 9.90 -26.20
N ASN A 169 -60.47 11.17 -26.52
CA ASN A 169 -61.53 12.16 -26.70
C ASN A 169 -62.46 11.87 -27.89
N ALA A 170 -61.96 11.23 -28.95
CA ALA A 170 -62.75 10.88 -30.12
C ALA A 170 -63.57 9.59 -29.95
N THR A 171 -63.14 8.67 -29.08
CA THR A 171 -63.83 7.40 -28.80
C THR A 171 -64.93 7.56 -27.74
N ILE A 172 -64.86 8.62 -26.92
CA ILE A 172 -65.86 8.88 -25.89
C ILE A 172 -67.12 9.44 -26.54
N GLU A 173 -68.09 8.56 -26.77
CA GLU A 173 -69.39 8.91 -27.35
C GLU A 173 -70.45 9.12 -26.25
N SER A 174 -70.42 8.31 -25.19
CA SER A 174 -71.43 8.32 -24.13
C SER A 174 -71.18 9.37 -23.03
N ASP A 175 -72.27 9.87 -22.42
CA ASP A 175 -72.17 10.87 -21.35
C ASP A 175 -71.64 10.28 -20.03
N ASP A 176 -71.81 8.97 -19.81
CA ASP A 176 -71.26 8.25 -18.67
C ASP A 176 -69.73 8.11 -18.77
N GLU A 177 -69.19 7.79 -19.95
CA GLU A 177 -67.74 7.78 -20.19
C GLU A 177 -67.13 9.17 -19.98
N LYS A 178 -67.79 10.23 -20.45
CA LYS A 178 -67.37 11.62 -20.19
C LYS A 178 -67.36 11.94 -18.70
N LYS A 179 -68.31 11.41 -17.93
CA LYS A 179 -68.38 11.61 -16.47
C LYS A 179 -67.21 10.91 -15.77
N VAL A 180 -66.92 9.66 -16.11
CA VAL A 180 -65.78 8.90 -15.57
C VAL A 180 -64.46 9.58 -15.91
N LEU A 181 -64.26 10.00 -17.17
CA LEU A 181 -63.03 10.68 -17.58
C LEU A 181 -62.85 12.02 -16.85
N ARG A 182 -63.93 12.80 -16.66
CA ARG A 182 -63.88 14.05 -15.88
C ARG A 182 -63.46 13.81 -14.45
N GLU A 183 -63.99 12.77 -13.81
CA GLU A 183 -63.65 12.39 -12.43
C GLU A 183 -62.17 11.97 -12.32
N ILE A 184 -61.70 11.10 -13.22
CA ILE A 184 -60.29 10.69 -13.29
C ILE A 184 -59.39 11.92 -13.48
N ARG A 185 -59.74 12.81 -14.41
CA ARG A 185 -58.99 14.03 -14.68
C ARG A 185 -58.99 14.97 -13.47
N SER A 186 -60.10 15.10 -12.76
CA SER A 186 -60.18 15.91 -11.53
C SER A 186 -59.20 15.39 -10.47
N ARG A 187 -59.25 14.10 -10.15
CA ARG A 187 -58.36 13.46 -9.17
C ARG A 187 -56.88 13.53 -9.57
N PHE A 188 -56.60 13.38 -10.86
CA PHE A 188 -55.25 13.56 -11.38
C PHE A 188 -54.77 15.01 -11.20
N MET A 189 -55.61 15.98 -11.55
CA MET A 189 -55.31 17.41 -11.45
C MET A 189 -55.21 17.91 -10.00
N GLU A 190 -55.80 17.23 -9.02
CA GLU A 190 -55.57 17.53 -7.59
C GLU A 190 -54.11 17.34 -7.20
N ASN A 191 -53.45 16.34 -7.79
CA ASN A 191 -52.09 15.95 -7.42
C ASN A 191 -51.01 16.44 -8.39
N PHE A 192 -51.34 16.60 -9.67
CA PHE A 192 -50.40 16.88 -10.73
C PHE A 192 -50.63 18.25 -11.39
N SER A 193 -49.53 18.93 -11.74
CA SER A 193 -49.54 20.17 -12.51
C SER A 193 -49.16 19.88 -13.97
N PRO A 194 -50.10 19.93 -14.92
CA PRO A 194 -49.80 19.66 -16.33
C PRO A 194 -48.87 20.70 -16.95
N VAL A 195 -48.84 21.93 -16.43
CA VAL A 195 -47.96 23.01 -16.92
C VAL A 195 -46.50 22.73 -16.57
N LYS A 196 -46.25 22.23 -15.36
CA LYS A 196 -44.88 21.93 -14.88
C LYS A 196 -44.46 20.48 -15.12
N LYS A 197 -45.38 19.62 -15.58
CA LYS A 197 -45.21 18.17 -15.67
C LYS A 197 -44.72 17.54 -14.34
N GLU A 198 -45.18 18.08 -13.21
CA GLU A 198 -44.73 17.70 -11.87
C GLU A 198 -45.89 17.60 -10.86
N LEU A 199 -45.66 16.85 -9.77
CA LEU A 199 -46.58 16.86 -8.63
C LEU A 199 -46.68 18.27 -8.02
N LYS A 200 -47.89 18.68 -7.68
CA LYS A 200 -48.12 19.97 -7.00
C LYS A 200 -47.49 19.91 -5.61
N LYS A 201 -46.59 20.84 -5.28
CA LYS A 201 -45.96 20.92 -3.93
C LYS A 201 -46.97 20.88 -2.77
N LYS A 202 -48.17 21.47 -2.96
CA LYS A 202 -49.22 21.51 -1.92
C LYS A 202 -50.11 20.25 -1.88
N SER A 203 -50.03 19.34 -2.84
CA SER A 203 -50.81 18.09 -2.83
C SER A 203 -50.26 17.12 -1.80
N GLN A 204 -51.08 16.13 -1.41
CA GLN A 204 -50.66 15.09 -0.47
C GLN A 204 -49.42 14.34 -0.99
N LEU A 205 -49.42 13.98 -2.28
CA LEU A 205 -48.28 13.31 -2.91
C LEU A 205 -47.05 14.21 -3.03
N GLY A 206 -47.24 15.53 -3.27
CA GLY A 206 -46.14 16.49 -3.30
C GLY A 206 -45.46 16.64 -1.95
N ARG A 207 -46.24 16.76 -0.86
CA ARG A 207 -45.72 16.83 0.51
C ARG A 207 -44.97 15.57 0.91
N LEU A 208 -45.53 14.39 0.61
CA LEU A 208 -44.85 13.11 0.85
C LEU A 208 -43.54 12.99 0.07
N LYS A 209 -43.50 13.47 -1.18
CA LYS A 209 -42.26 13.51 -1.97
C LYS A 209 -41.21 14.41 -1.33
N ASP A 210 -41.61 15.60 -0.88
CA ASP A 210 -40.71 16.54 -0.22
C ASP A 210 -40.21 15.99 1.14
N GLU A 211 -41.08 15.32 1.90
CA GLU A 211 -40.74 14.64 3.16
C GLU A 211 -39.78 13.46 2.95
N ILE A 212 -40.01 12.63 1.92
CA ILE A 212 -39.08 11.56 1.54
C ILE A 212 -37.71 12.15 1.19
N ASN A 213 -37.69 13.27 0.46
CA ASN A 213 -36.43 13.92 0.07
C ASN A 213 -35.71 14.54 1.28
N SER A 214 -36.43 15.16 2.22
CA SER A 214 -35.82 15.68 3.44
C SER A 214 -35.27 14.56 4.32
N LEU A 215 -36.05 13.49 4.53
CA LEU A 215 -35.61 12.31 5.29
C LEU A 215 -34.40 11.63 4.66
N LYS A 216 -34.34 11.54 3.32
CA LYS A 216 -33.15 11.05 2.61
C LYS A 216 -31.94 11.95 2.85
N SER A 217 -32.12 13.27 2.79
CA SER A 217 -31.02 14.21 3.06
C SER A 217 -30.53 14.14 4.50
N GLU A 218 -31.43 13.97 5.47
CA GLU A 218 -31.07 13.75 6.88
C GLU A 218 -30.32 12.44 7.10
N LEU A 219 -30.76 11.36 6.44
CA LEU A 219 -30.10 10.06 6.46
C LEU A 219 -28.68 10.16 5.90
N ASP A 220 -28.49 10.83 4.77
CA ASP A 220 -27.17 11.05 4.17
C ASP A 220 -26.26 11.86 5.08
N LEU A 221 -26.79 12.91 5.72
CA LEU A 221 -26.04 13.72 6.67
C LEU A 221 -25.64 12.91 7.90
N SER A 222 -26.53 12.08 8.44
CA SER A 222 -26.24 11.17 9.55
C SER A 222 -25.17 10.14 9.19
N ASN A 223 -25.29 9.51 8.01
CA ASN A 223 -24.30 8.57 7.49
C ASN A 223 -22.92 9.23 7.31
N SER A 224 -22.87 10.49 6.86
CA SER A 224 -21.62 11.23 6.75
C SER A 224 -20.96 11.48 8.12
N LYS A 225 -21.75 11.74 9.17
CA LYS A 225 -21.27 11.89 10.54
C LYS A 225 -20.74 10.58 11.09
N ILE A 226 -21.41 9.46 10.83
CA ILE A 226 -20.96 8.11 11.22
C ILE A 226 -19.59 7.82 10.60
N ARG A 227 -19.42 8.02 9.28
CA ARG A 227 -18.13 7.81 8.60
C ARG A 227 -17.00 8.67 9.18
N LYS A 228 -17.28 9.94 9.51
CA LYS A 228 -16.30 10.82 10.17
C LYS A 228 -15.91 10.29 11.55
N LYS A 229 -16.89 9.84 12.35
CA LYS A 229 -16.65 9.25 13.67
C LYS A 229 -15.80 7.98 13.58
N GLU A 230 -16.09 7.09 12.63
CA GLU A 230 -15.30 5.87 12.41
C GLU A 230 -13.85 6.17 12.05
N THR A 231 -13.64 7.18 11.20
CA THR A 231 -12.29 7.60 10.81
C THR A 231 -11.52 8.18 12.00
N LEU A 232 -12.20 8.98 12.84
CA LEU A 232 -11.61 9.54 14.04
C LEU A 232 -11.26 8.45 15.07
N ILE A 233 -12.13 7.45 15.25
CA ILE A 233 -11.86 6.30 16.12
C ILE A 233 -10.61 5.56 15.66
N ARG A 234 -10.50 5.22 14.36
CA ARG A 234 -9.30 4.57 13.82
C ARG A 234 -8.04 5.41 14.05
N SER A 235 -8.11 6.72 13.84
CA SER A 235 -6.96 7.60 14.08
C SER A 235 -6.55 7.66 15.56
N LEU A 236 -7.51 7.54 16.49
CA LEU A 236 -7.21 7.48 17.92
C LEU A 236 -6.56 6.16 18.29
N GLU A 237 -7.06 5.03 17.76
CA GLU A 237 -6.46 3.70 17.95
C GLU A 237 -5.02 3.66 17.42
N ASP A 238 -4.78 4.15 16.21
CA ASP A 238 -3.44 4.23 15.61
C ASP A 238 -2.49 5.12 16.44
N ASN A 239 -2.96 6.28 16.88
CA ASN A 239 -2.18 7.18 17.73
C ASN A 239 -1.88 6.56 19.11
N GLN A 240 -2.80 5.78 19.67
CA GLN A 240 -2.58 5.09 20.93
C GLN A 240 -1.48 4.03 20.81
N ILE A 241 -1.50 3.24 19.73
CA ILE A 241 -0.43 2.26 19.41
C ILE A 241 0.91 2.98 19.24
N LEU A 242 0.93 4.14 18.55
CA LEU A 242 2.15 4.94 18.38
C LEU A 242 2.69 5.45 19.72
N VAL A 243 1.83 5.94 20.60
CA VAL A 243 2.23 6.40 21.94
C VAL A 243 2.84 5.26 22.75
N GLU A 244 2.23 4.08 22.78
CA GLU A 244 2.76 2.91 23.47
C GLU A 244 4.14 2.51 22.92
N LYS A 245 4.32 2.52 21.60
CA LYS A 245 5.61 2.23 20.96
C LYS A 245 6.68 3.26 21.32
N ILE A 246 6.34 4.55 21.29
CA ILE A 246 7.27 5.63 21.65
C ILE A 246 7.65 5.55 23.13
N GLN A 247 6.69 5.26 24.01
CA GLN A 247 6.95 5.07 25.44
C GLN A 247 7.87 3.87 25.69
N GLY A 248 7.64 2.74 25.00
CA GLY A 248 8.53 1.58 25.06
C GLY A 248 9.96 1.91 24.64
N ASN A 249 10.12 2.60 23.51
CA ASN A 249 11.42 3.04 23.00
C ASN A 249 12.09 4.06 23.94
N LEU A 250 11.32 4.94 24.58
CA LEU A 250 11.85 5.91 25.54
C LEU A 250 12.40 5.20 26.78
N GLU A 251 11.71 4.18 27.28
CA GLU A 251 12.17 3.39 28.43
C GLU A 251 13.42 2.57 28.11
N THR A 252 13.53 1.99 26.91
CA THR A 252 14.77 1.31 26.49
C THR A 252 15.93 2.31 26.34
N ALA A 253 15.71 3.44 25.68
CA ALA A 253 16.74 4.48 25.52
C ALA A 253 17.21 5.06 26.86
N LYS A 254 16.30 5.23 27.84
CA LYS A 254 16.67 5.61 29.21
C LYS A 254 17.56 4.57 29.88
N LYS A 255 17.23 3.29 29.79
CA LYS A 255 18.05 2.20 30.36
C LYS A 255 19.44 2.16 29.72
N GLU A 256 19.51 2.27 28.40
CA GLU A 256 20.78 2.35 27.66
C GLU A 256 21.61 3.56 28.10
N LYS A 257 20.97 4.74 28.23
CA LYS A 257 21.64 5.93 28.75
C LYS A 257 22.22 5.69 30.15
N THR A 258 21.44 5.15 31.08
CA THR A 258 21.92 4.89 32.45
C THR A 258 23.06 3.87 32.49
N GLN A 259 23.03 2.87 31.59
CA GLN A 259 24.09 1.88 31.47
C GLN A 259 25.37 2.51 30.94
N LEU A 260 25.28 3.33 29.89
CA LEU A 260 26.42 4.08 29.34
C LEU A 260 26.99 5.07 30.35
N GLU A 261 26.15 5.77 31.11
CA GLU A 261 26.61 6.67 32.19
C GLU A 261 27.43 5.91 33.24
N ARG A 262 27.03 4.69 33.59
CA ARG A 262 27.78 3.82 34.51
C ARG A 262 29.11 3.37 33.91
N GLU A 263 29.11 2.92 32.65
CA GLU A 263 30.34 2.49 31.95
C GLU A 263 31.34 3.63 31.81
N VAL A 264 30.86 4.86 31.59
CA VAL A 264 31.71 6.07 31.55
C VAL A 264 32.31 6.37 32.93
N GLU A 265 31.54 6.25 34.01
CA GLU A 265 32.08 6.44 35.36
C GLU A 265 33.12 5.37 35.72
N GLU A 266 32.85 4.10 35.40
CA GLU A 266 33.80 3.00 35.57
C GLU A 266 35.09 3.23 34.76
N ALA A 267 34.98 3.72 33.52
CA ALA A 267 36.14 4.08 32.70
C ALA A 267 36.95 5.24 33.30
N HIS A 268 36.28 6.26 33.86
CA HIS A 268 36.95 7.36 34.56
C HIS A 268 37.65 6.89 35.84
N GLU A 269 37.05 5.97 36.59
CA GLU A 269 37.68 5.38 37.77
C GLU A 269 38.93 4.56 37.39
N HIS A 270 38.83 3.72 36.35
CA HIS A 270 39.96 2.99 35.82
C HIS A 270 41.08 3.92 35.33
N GLN A 271 40.74 5.04 34.68
CA GLN A 271 41.72 6.06 34.28
C GLN A 271 42.44 6.64 35.49
N ARG A 272 41.72 7.07 36.53
CA ARG A 272 42.32 7.62 37.77
C ARG A 272 43.22 6.60 38.47
N ASN A 273 42.80 5.34 38.53
CA ASN A 273 43.59 4.27 39.12
C ASN A 273 44.86 3.99 38.31
N ARG A 274 44.77 4.02 36.98
CA ARG A 274 45.93 3.91 36.10
C ARG A 274 46.93 5.05 36.32
N GLU A 275 46.47 6.29 36.40
CA GLU A 275 47.34 7.46 36.68
C GLU A 275 48.04 7.33 38.04
N LYS A 276 47.34 6.86 39.09
CA LYS A 276 47.95 6.59 40.40
C LYS A 276 49.03 5.52 40.32
N LEU A 277 48.73 4.39 39.67
CA LEU A 277 49.68 3.29 39.49
C LEU A 277 50.89 3.71 38.64
N GLU A 278 50.70 4.52 37.61
CA GLU A 278 51.79 5.07 36.81
C GLU A 278 52.72 5.96 37.66
N ASN A 279 52.16 6.81 38.52
CA ASN A 279 52.94 7.62 39.48
C ASN A 279 53.68 6.74 40.51
N GLU A 280 53.04 5.69 41.04
CA GLU A 280 53.69 4.73 41.95
C GLU A 280 54.83 3.96 41.27
N ILE A 281 54.61 3.51 40.04
CA ILE A 281 55.65 2.86 39.23
C ILE A 281 56.82 3.81 39.00
N GLU A 282 56.57 5.09 38.70
CA GLU A 282 57.64 6.07 38.52
C GLU A 282 58.43 6.30 39.81
N LYS A 283 57.74 6.38 40.96
CA LYS A 283 58.39 6.50 42.27
C LYS A 283 59.23 5.26 42.60
N LEU A 284 58.67 4.06 42.44
CA LEU A 284 59.35 2.80 42.67
C LEU A 284 60.54 2.61 41.73
N LYS A 285 60.45 3.06 40.48
CA LYS A 285 61.59 3.09 39.55
C LYS A 285 62.72 3.97 40.08
N LYS A 286 62.42 5.20 40.54
CA LYS A 286 63.42 6.09 41.14
C LYS A 286 64.05 5.49 42.40
N GLU A 287 63.25 4.87 43.26
CA GLU A 287 63.73 4.18 44.47
C GLU A 287 64.62 2.97 44.12
N PHE A 288 64.22 2.18 43.13
CA PHE A 288 65.02 1.06 42.63
C PHE A 288 66.35 1.53 42.05
N GLU A 289 66.34 2.60 41.25
CA GLU A 289 67.53 3.17 40.63
C GLU A 289 68.51 3.69 41.70
N SER A 290 68.02 4.40 42.72
CA SER A 290 68.82 4.82 43.88
C SER A 290 69.36 3.64 44.70
N SER A 291 68.54 2.60 44.91
CA SER A 291 68.98 1.40 45.64
C SER A 291 70.04 0.61 44.85
N LYS A 292 69.90 0.56 43.52
CA LYS A 292 70.88 -0.04 42.62
C LYS A 292 72.20 0.72 42.67
N GLU A 293 72.19 2.05 42.59
CA GLU A 293 73.39 2.89 42.75
C GLU A 293 74.09 2.62 44.08
N ARG A 294 73.34 2.57 45.20
CA ARG A 294 73.90 2.24 46.52
C ARG A 294 74.49 0.83 46.57
N SER A 295 73.85 -0.15 45.93
CA SER A 295 74.38 -1.51 45.85
C SER A 295 75.70 -1.55 45.07
N GLU A 296 75.78 -0.81 43.96
CA GLU A 296 77.01 -0.66 43.18
C GLU A 296 78.13 0.03 43.98
N GLU A 297 77.80 1.05 44.78
CA GLU A 297 78.73 1.69 45.72
C GLU A 297 79.23 0.73 46.81
N ILE A 298 78.32 -0.07 47.40
CA ILE A 298 78.68 -1.08 48.41
C ILE A 298 79.59 -2.14 47.80
N GLU A 299 79.31 -2.63 46.59
CA GLU A 299 80.19 -3.60 45.92
C GLU A 299 81.57 -3.01 45.59
N LYS A 300 81.64 -1.74 45.17
CA LYS A 300 82.92 -1.02 45.04
C LYS A 300 83.67 -0.96 46.37
N ALA A 301 83.00 -0.52 47.45
CA ALA A 301 83.59 -0.43 48.78
C ALA A 301 84.06 -1.80 49.29
N LYS A 302 83.29 -2.86 49.05
CA LYS A 302 83.66 -4.25 49.41
C LYS A 302 84.88 -4.73 48.65
N SER A 303 84.99 -4.41 47.36
CA SER A 303 86.17 -4.71 46.55
C SER A 303 87.42 -3.97 47.06
N GLU A 304 87.24 -2.75 47.55
CA GLU A 304 88.30 -1.92 48.11
C GLU A 304 88.74 -2.42 49.50
N ILE A 305 87.79 -2.78 50.37
CA ILE A 305 88.07 -3.46 51.65
C ILE A 305 88.84 -4.76 51.39
N LYS A 306 88.45 -5.56 50.39
CA LYS A 306 89.17 -6.78 50.03
C LYS A 306 90.63 -6.49 49.64
N ARG A 307 90.87 -5.47 48.81
CA ARG A 307 92.24 -5.01 48.48
C ARG A 307 93.03 -4.57 49.72
N ILE A 308 92.39 -3.85 50.64
CA ILE A 308 93.03 -3.41 51.89
C ILE A 308 93.37 -4.62 52.77
N ILE A 309 92.49 -5.61 52.88
CA ILE A 309 92.73 -6.84 53.63
C ILE A 309 93.90 -7.62 53.02
N GLU A 310 93.92 -7.78 51.68
CA GLU A 310 95.03 -8.43 50.97
C GLU A 310 96.36 -7.69 51.21
N SER A 311 96.35 -6.36 51.13
CA SER A 311 97.50 -5.52 51.45
C SER A 311 97.95 -5.67 52.91
N ASN A 312 97.02 -5.65 53.87
CA ASN A 312 97.32 -5.84 55.29
C ASN A 312 97.88 -7.23 55.58
N ASN A 313 97.36 -8.28 54.93
CA ASN A 313 97.90 -9.62 55.04
C ASN A 313 99.31 -9.72 54.46
N ALA A 314 99.58 -9.07 53.32
CA ALA A 314 100.92 -8.99 52.74
C ALA A 314 101.90 -8.25 53.67
N ILE A 315 101.46 -7.15 54.31
CA ILE A 315 102.24 -6.43 55.31
C ILE A 315 102.50 -7.31 56.55
N LYS A 316 101.48 -8.03 57.05
CA LYS A 316 101.65 -8.99 58.16
C LYS A 316 102.64 -10.11 57.83
N LEU A 317 102.57 -10.68 56.63
CA LEU A 317 103.51 -11.70 56.13
C LEU A 317 104.95 -11.17 56.04
N ARG A 318 105.15 -9.87 55.83
CA ARG A 318 106.48 -9.23 55.89
C ARG A 318 106.93 -8.93 57.32
N LEU A 319 105.99 -8.64 58.23
CA LEU A 319 106.26 -8.38 59.65
C LEU A 319 106.64 -9.64 60.42
N GLU A 320 106.05 -10.79 60.10
CA GLU A 320 106.36 -12.10 60.71
C GLU A 320 107.85 -12.46 60.68
N PRO A 321 108.56 -12.46 59.53
CA PRO A 321 109.98 -12.77 59.47
C PRO A 321 110.84 -11.69 60.15
N LEU A 322 110.46 -10.41 60.07
CA LEU A 322 111.15 -9.33 60.76
C LEU A 322 111.03 -9.46 62.29
N LYS A 323 109.87 -9.88 62.82
CA LYS A 323 109.70 -10.19 64.24
C LYS A 323 110.51 -11.41 64.66
N ALA A 324 110.49 -12.48 63.86
CA ALA A 324 111.27 -13.69 64.13
C ALA A 324 112.79 -13.42 64.09
N GLU A 325 113.23 -12.51 63.22
CA GLU A 325 114.62 -12.06 63.15
C GLU A 325 115.01 -11.23 64.39
N LEU A 326 114.10 -10.36 64.85
CA LEU A 326 114.26 -9.58 66.09
C LEU A 326 114.33 -10.48 67.34
N ASP A 327 113.50 -11.53 67.41
CA ASP A 327 113.53 -12.52 68.50
C ASP A 327 114.83 -13.35 68.49
N LYS A 328 115.36 -13.70 67.31
CA LYS A 328 116.65 -14.38 67.19
C LYS A 328 117.82 -13.49 67.65
N LEU A 329 117.79 -12.21 67.27
CA LEU A 329 118.78 -11.22 67.71
C LEU A 329 118.75 -11.04 69.23
N ASN A 330 117.55 -10.96 69.83
CA ASN A 330 117.39 -10.88 71.28
C ASN A 330 117.93 -12.14 71.99
N LYS A 331 117.63 -13.35 71.48
CA LYS A 331 118.20 -14.59 72.03
C LYS A 331 119.72 -14.63 71.95
N LYS A 332 120.29 -14.15 70.84
CA LYS A 332 121.74 -14.11 70.66
C LYS A 332 122.40 -13.12 71.64
N MET A 333 121.76 -11.97 71.89
CA MET A 333 122.19 -11.03 72.93
C MET A 333 122.16 -11.66 74.34
N ASP A 334 121.12 -12.44 74.66
CA ASP A 334 121.04 -13.14 75.95
C ASP A 334 122.12 -14.22 76.08
N ASP A 335 122.37 -15.00 75.04
CA ASP A 335 123.43 -16.01 75.02
C ASP A 335 124.83 -15.37 75.19
N ASP A 336 125.10 -14.27 74.50
CA ASP A 336 126.36 -13.51 74.63
C ASP A 336 126.52 -12.91 76.05
N ASN A 337 125.45 -12.39 76.65
CA ASN A 337 125.47 -11.90 78.04
C ASN A 337 125.73 -13.02 79.06
N THR A 338 125.25 -14.23 78.77
CA THR A 338 125.47 -15.41 79.63
C THR A 338 126.90 -15.93 79.52
N ALA A 339 127.50 -15.86 78.32
CA ALA A 339 128.91 -16.18 78.11
C ALA A 339 129.86 -15.19 78.82
N ILE A 340 129.53 -13.91 78.83
CA ILE A 340 130.28 -12.88 79.58
C ILE A 340 130.27 -13.18 81.08
N ARG A 341 129.11 -13.54 81.65
CA ARG A 341 128.99 -13.93 83.07
C ARG A 341 129.85 -15.14 83.45
N ASN A 342 129.92 -16.16 82.60
CA ASN A 342 130.71 -17.36 82.87
C ASN A 342 132.22 -17.11 82.78
N LEU A 343 132.67 -16.15 81.96
CA LEU A 343 134.06 -15.70 81.93
C LEU A 343 134.42 -14.90 83.19
N ASP A 344 133.52 -14.07 83.70
CA ASP A 344 133.72 -13.33 84.97
C ASP A 344 133.82 -14.28 86.19
N GLU A 345 133.07 -15.39 86.21
CA GLU A 345 133.17 -16.40 87.27
C GLU A 345 134.51 -17.18 87.24
N GLN A 346 135.03 -17.51 86.05
CA GLN A 346 136.34 -18.19 85.94
C GLN A 346 137.52 -17.28 86.34
N ILE A 347 137.42 -15.97 86.10
CA ILE A 347 138.44 -15.00 86.53
C ILE A 347 138.46 -14.85 88.05
N ASN A 348 137.30 -14.87 88.72
CA ASN A 348 137.22 -14.74 90.17
C ASN A 348 137.79 -15.94 90.93
N ILE A 349 137.63 -17.17 90.42
CA ILE A 349 138.16 -18.39 91.06
C ILE A 349 139.70 -18.42 91.02
N HIS A 350 140.33 -17.94 89.95
CA HIS A 350 141.79 -17.87 89.87
C HIS A 350 142.42 -16.74 90.70
N LEU A 351 141.64 -15.75 91.15
CA LEU A 351 142.12 -14.64 91.99
C LEU A 351 142.15 -15.00 93.49
N ASP A 352 141.37 -15.98 93.94
CA ASP A 352 141.35 -16.42 95.34
C ASP A 352 142.42 -17.48 95.68
N GLU A 353 142.87 -18.30 94.72
CA GLU A 353 143.99 -19.24 94.92
C GLU A 353 145.36 -18.54 95.12
N LYS A 354 145.44 -17.21 94.87
CA LYS A 354 146.67 -16.40 95.00
C LYS A 354 146.74 -15.50 96.24
N LYS A 355 145.71 -15.44 97.08
CA LYS A 355 145.71 -14.65 98.34
C LYS A 355 145.91 -15.53 99.57
N ASN A 356 147.19 -15.72 99.93
CA ASN A 356 147.71 -15.79 101.31
C ASN A 356 147.17 -16.90 102.25
N SER A 357 147.89 -17.94 102.66
CA SER A 357 149.34 -18.12 102.84
C SER A 357 150.05 -16.92 103.51
N ARG A 358 149.75 -16.63 104.79
CA ARG A 358 150.64 -15.95 105.77
C ARG A 358 150.01 -15.88 107.20
N HIS A 359 150.67 -16.57 108.14
CA HIS A 359 150.95 -16.19 109.55
C HIS A 359 150.01 -16.54 110.76
N CYS A 360 150.50 -17.49 111.58
CA CYS A 360 150.47 -17.71 113.07
C CYS A 360 150.60 -16.43 113.98
N PRO A 361 150.68 -16.49 115.34
CA PRO A 361 150.09 -17.38 116.40
C PRO A 361 149.65 -16.66 117.74
N HIS A 362 149.11 -17.43 118.70
CA HIS A 362 149.30 -17.38 120.19
C HIS A 362 148.69 -16.32 121.17
N CYS A 363 148.25 -16.85 122.34
CA CYS A 363 147.95 -16.27 123.70
C CYS A 363 146.71 -15.35 123.81
N GLY A 364 145.84 -15.39 124.82
CA GLY A 364 145.75 -16.07 126.12
C GLY A 364 144.94 -15.16 127.07
N TYR A 365 143.81 -15.64 127.61
CA TYR A 365 143.09 -15.31 128.87
C TYR A 365 141.63 -15.78 128.77
#